data_AF-A0A7Z2YG39-F1
#
_entry.id   AF-A0A7Z2YG39-F1
#
_cell.length_a   1.000
_cell.length_b   1.000
_cell.length_c   1.000
_cell.angle_alpha   90.00
_cell.angle_beta   90.00
_cell.angle_gamma   90.00
#
_symmetry.space_group_name_H-M   'P 1'
#
loop_
_entity.id
_entity.type
_entity.pdbx_description
1 polymer ?
#
loop_
_entity_poly.entity_id
_entity_poly.type
_entity_poly.pdbx_seq_one_letter_code
_entity_poly.pdbx_strand_id
1 'polypeptide(L)' 'MGYVAHQSEPVKPQTPPEALKLRKSYQGARKWVEATEVELQRSRIMMVDEKGNMRPLNLYPEH' A
#
# COMPACT_ATOMS: atom_id res chain seq x y z
N MET A 1 -6.23 24.33 52.46
CA MET A 1 -5.23 24.10 51.39
C MET A 1 -5.95 23.47 50.21
N GLY A 2 -6.33 24.29 49.22
CA GLY A 2 -7.01 23.81 48.03
C GLY A 2 -5.99 23.36 46.99
N TYR A 3 -6.14 22.15 46.47
CA TYR A 3 -5.36 21.68 45.33
C TYR A 3 -5.89 22.36 44.08
N VAL A 4 -5.05 23.19 43.44
CA VAL A 4 -5.36 23.78 42.13
C VAL A 4 -5.10 22.70 41.08
N ALA A 5 -6.16 22.19 40.48
CA ALA A 5 -6.08 21.27 39.35
C ALA A 5 -5.56 22.07 38.14
N HIS A 6 -4.27 21.89 37.81
CA HIS A 6 -3.76 22.30 36.51
C HIS A 6 -4.44 21.43 35.45
N GLN A 7 -5.41 22.01 34.74
CA GLN A 7 -5.99 21.38 33.56
C GLN A 7 -4.86 21.24 32.53
N SER A 8 -4.35 20.03 32.35
CA SER A 8 -3.47 19.71 31.23
C SER A 8 -4.30 19.75 29.96
N GLU A 9 -4.08 20.76 29.12
CA GLU A 9 -4.69 20.79 27.79
C GLU A 9 -4.37 19.50 27.02
N PRO A 10 -5.33 18.94 26.26
CA PRO A 10 -5.09 17.73 25.50
C PRO A 10 -3.99 18.00 24.47
N VAL A 11 -2.83 17.38 24.66
CA VAL A 11 -1.73 17.39 23.69
C VAL A 11 -2.27 16.76 22.41
N LYS A 12 -2.68 17.60 21.45
CA LYS A 12 -3.02 17.15 20.11
C LYS A 12 -1.78 16.42 19.58
N PRO A 13 -1.88 15.17 19.11
CA PRO A 13 -0.77 14.52 18.44
C PRO A 13 -0.50 15.32 17.17
N GLN A 14 0.42 16.26 17.25
CA GLN A 14 0.92 17.04 16.13
C GLN A 14 1.77 16.07 15.32
N THR A 15 1.09 15.28 14.48
CA THR A 15 1.74 14.38 13.55
C THR A 15 2.61 15.26 12.66
N PRO A 16 3.94 15.09 12.64
CA PRO A 16 4.82 15.94 11.87
C PRO A 16 4.37 15.97 10.40
N PRO A 17 4.47 17.12 9.71
CA PRO A 17 4.14 17.22 8.28
C PRO A 17 4.81 16.13 7.43
N GLU A 18 6.03 15.74 7.78
CA GLU A 18 6.79 14.66 7.14
C GLU A 18 6.12 13.29 7.32
N ALA A 19 5.62 12.99 8.53
CA ALA A 19 4.92 11.75 8.81
C ALA A 19 3.58 11.67 8.06
N LEU A 20 2.89 12.81 7.87
CA LEU A 20 1.71 12.88 7.03
C LEU A 20 2.03 12.63 5.56
N LYS A 21 3.12 13.20 5.05
CA LYS A 21 3.60 12.97 3.67
C LYS A 21 3.96 11.51 3.44
N LEU A 22 4.68 10.89 4.38
CA LEU A 22 5.05 9.48 4.32
C LEU A 22 3.80 8.59 4.32
N ARG A 23 2.84 8.85 5.21
CA ARG A 23 1.57 8.10 5.27
C ARG A 23 0.80 8.19 3.96
N LYS A 24 0.67 9.38 3.37
CA LYS A 24 -0.02 9.57 2.08
C LYS A 24 0.69 8.80 0.96
N SER A 25 2.02 8.84 0.92
CA SER A 25 2.83 8.15 -0.08
C SER A 25 2.66 6.63 0.03
N TYR A 26 2.73 6.09 1.26
CA TYR A 26 2.50 4.68 1.53
C TYR A 26 1.10 4.22 1.11
N GLN A 27 0.07 4.99 1.47
CA GLN A 27 -1.31 4.69 1.08
C GLN A 27 -1.50 4.69 -0.44
N GLY A 28 -0.84 5.61 -1.15
CA GLY A 28 -0.82 5.65 -2.61
C GLY A 28 -0.16 4.40 -3.19
N ALA A 29 1.05 4.08 -2.73
CA ALA A 29 1.79 2.89 -3.18
C ALA A 29 1.00 1.60 -2.94
N ARG A 30 0.38 1.46 -1.77
CA ARG A 30 -0.45 0.30 -1.43
C ARG A 30 -1.62 0.12 -2.40
N LYS A 31 -2.35 1.19 -2.71
CA LYS A 31 -3.46 1.14 -3.68
C LYS A 31 -3.00 0.69 -5.07
N TRP A 32 -1.82 1.15 -5.50
CA TRP A 32 -1.23 0.72 -6.76
C TRP A 32 -0.90 -0.77 -6.75
N VAL A 33 -0.30 -1.28 -5.68
CA VAL A 33 -0.01 -2.72 -5.54
C VAL A 33 -1.29 -3.54 -5.61
N GLU A 34 -2.32 -3.17 -4.84
CA GLU A 34 -3.61 -3.87 -4.84
C GLU A 34 -4.25 -3.89 -6.25
N ALA A 35 -4.21 -2.76 -6.96
CA ALA A 35 -4.72 -2.68 -8.33
C ALA A 35 -3.92 -3.57 -9.29
N THR A 36 -2.60 -3.54 -9.21
CA THR A 36 -1.71 -4.37 -10.04
C THR A 36 -1.92 -5.86 -9.78
N GLU A 37 -2.06 -6.29 -8.52
CA GLU A 37 -2.33 -7.70 -8.19
C GLU A 37 -3.65 -8.17 -8.80
N VAL A 38 -4.71 -7.37 -8.68
CA VAL A 38 -6.02 -7.68 -9.28
C VAL A 38 -5.93 -7.77 -10.81
N GLU A 39 -5.24 -6.83 -11.46
CA GLU A 39 -5.04 -6.86 -12.91
C GLU A 39 -4.24 -8.07 -13.35
N LEU A 40 -3.15 -8.40 -12.65
CA LEU A 40 -2.35 -9.61 -12.93
C LEU A 40 -3.16 -10.89 -12.73
N GLN A 41 -4.02 -10.95 -11.71
CA GLN A 41 -4.87 -12.12 -11.46
C GLN A 41 -5.98 -12.28 -12.51
N ARG A 42 -6.49 -11.18 -13.07
CA ARG A 42 -7.51 -11.22 -14.15
C ARG A 42 -6.89 -11.41 -15.53
N SER A 43 -5.65 -11.00 -15.72
CA SER A 43 -4.97 -11.04 -17.01
C SER A 43 -4.47 -12.44 -17.31
N ARG A 44 -4.78 -12.94 -18.52
CA ARG A 44 -4.13 -14.14 -19.04
C ARG A 44 -2.77 -13.74 -19.60
N ILE A 45 -1.74 -13.89 -18.78
CA ILE A 45 -0.37 -13.54 -19.18
C ILE A 45 0.19 -14.65 -20.05
N MET A 46 0.69 -14.28 -21.23
CA MET A 46 1.26 -15.21 -22.20
C MET A 46 2.75 -14.90 -22.37
N MET A 47 3.58 -15.92 -22.30
CA MET A 47 4.99 -15.83 -22.67
C MET A 47 5.15 -16.15 -24.14
N VAL A 48 5.92 -15.34 -24.86
CA VAL A 48 6.24 -15.53 -26.28
C VAL A 48 7.72 -15.89 -26.39
N ASP A 49 8.04 -17.00 -27.04
CA ASP A 49 9.43 -17.38 -27.31
C ASP A 49 9.98 -16.72 -28.60
N GLU A 50 11.27 -16.93 -28.86
CA GLU A 50 11.97 -16.37 -30.04
C GLU A 50 11.38 -16.85 -31.38
N LYS A 51 10.64 -17.95 -31.38
CA LYS A 51 9.97 -18.51 -32.56
C LYS A 51 8.51 -18.07 -32.68
N GLY A 52 8.03 -17.23 -31.76
CA GLY A 52 6.66 -16.73 -31.71
C GLY A 52 5.66 -17.69 -31.06
N ASN A 53 6.10 -18.78 -30.44
CA ASN A 53 5.19 -19.70 -29.73
C ASN A 53 4.72 -19.06 -28.42
N MET A 54 3.43 -19.18 -28.15
CA MET A 54 2.80 -18.62 -26.96
C MET A 54 2.44 -19.70 -25.95
N ARG A 55 2.80 -19.48 -24.67
CA ARG A 55 2.38 -20.35 -23.56
C ARG A 55 1.82 -19.50 -22.40
N PRO A 56 0.77 -19.96 -21.70
CA PRO A 56 0.28 -19.26 -20.51
C PRO A 56 1.36 -19.29 -19.42
N LEU A 57 1.56 -18.14 -18.77
CA LEU A 57 2.46 -18.01 -17.63
C LEU A 57 1.63 -17.83 -16.36
N ASN A 58 1.71 -18.81 -15.46
CA ASN A 58 1.15 -18.70 -14.12
C ASN A 58 2.14 -17.91 -13.26
N LEU A 59 1.79 -16.67 -12.92
CA LEU A 59 2.62 -15.83 -12.04
C LEU A 59 2.47 -16.19 -10.56
N TYR A 60 1.40 -16.90 -10.20
CA TYR A 60 1.12 -17.30 -8.83
C TYR A 60 1.47 -18.78 -8.66
N PRO A 61 2.31 -19.14 -7.67
CA PRO A 61 2.51 -20.55 -7.33
C PRO A 61 1.17 -21.14 -6.86
N GLU A 62 0.84 -22.34 -7.34
CA GLU A 62 -0.27 -23.10 -6.76
C GLU A 62 0.10 -23.44 -5.32
N HIS A 63 -0.77 -23.06 -4.38
CA HIS A 63 -0.62 -23.31 -2.95
C HIS A 63 -0.91 -24.76 -2.60
#